data_AF-A0A9D1FA88-F1
#
_entry.id   AF-A0A9D1FA88-F1
#
_cell.length_a   1.000
_cell.length_b   1.000
_cell.length_c   1.000
_cell.angle_alpha   90.00
_cell.angle_beta   90.00
_cell.angle_gamma   90.00
#
_symmetry.space_group_name_H-M   'P 1'
#
loop_
_entity.id
_entity.type
_entity.pdbx_description
1 polymer ?
#
loop_
_entity_poly.entity_id
_entity_poly.type
_entity_poly.pdbx_seq_one_letter_code
_entity_poly.pdbx_strand_id
1 'polypeptide(L)' 'MKYENQIQVTFPSKSVNEGLARSIVAAFAAQLDPTLDELGDIKTAVSEAVTNCIVHAYPDEIGIIT' A
#
# COMPACT_ATOMS: atom_id res chain seq x y z
N MET A 1 12.62 16.57 -5.64
CA MET A 1 12.33 16.39 -4.20
C MET A 1 13.43 15.53 -3.62
N LYS A 2 14.04 15.93 -2.50
CA LYS A 2 14.99 15.09 -1.75
C LYS A 2 14.21 14.50 -0.58
N TYR A 3 13.97 13.19 -0.59
CA TYR A 3 13.28 12.51 0.50
C TYR A 3 14.30 12.17 1.59
N GLU A 4 13.98 12.49 2.85
CA GLU A 4 14.84 12.13 3.99
C GLU A 4 14.69 10.66 4.38
N ASN A 5 13.50 10.09 4.20
CA ASN A 5 13.21 8.68 4.43
C ASN A 5 12.22 8.18 3.37
N GLN A 6 12.48 7.01 2.78
CA GLN A 6 11.66 6.44 1.70
C GLN A 6 11.68 4.92 1.77
N ILE A 7 10.54 4.30 1.46
CA ILE A 7 10.43 2.87 1.19
C ILE A 7 9.83 2.65 -0.20
N GLN A 8 10.23 1.54 -0.83
CA GLN A 8 9.62 1.01 -2.04
C GLN A 8 9.32 -0.46 -1.80
N VAL A 9 8.12 -0.89 -2.16
CA VAL A 9 7.64 -2.25 -1.87
C VAL A 9 7.06 -2.82 -3.14
N THR A 10 7.54 -3.98 -3.55
CA THR A 10 7.11 -4.63 -4.78
C THR A 10 6.56 -6.01 -4.47
N PHE A 11 5.36 -6.31 -4.95
CA PHE A 11 4.72 -7.62 -4.72
C PHE A 11 3.79 -8.03 -5.88
N PRO A 12 3.54 -9.34 -6.05
CA PRO A 12 2.59 -9.82 -7.06
C PRO A 12 1.17 -9.32 -6.79
N SER A 13 0.38 -9.06 -7.84
CA SER A 13 -1.02 -8.58 -7.77
C SER A 13 -2.02 -9.65 -7.28
N LYS A 14 -1.74 -10.26 -6.13
CA LYS A 14 -2.59 -11.24 -5.46
C LYS A 14 -3.37 -10.56 -4.33
N SER A 15 -4.67 -10.83 -4.22
CA SER A 15 -5.54 -10.25 -3.18
C SER A 15 -5.03 -10.48 -1.75
N VAL A 16 -4.31 -11.58 -1.50
CA VAL A 16 -3.67 -11.86 -0.19
C VAL A 16 -2.65 -10.79 0.23
N ASN A 17 -2.07 -10.05 -0.73
CA ASN A 17 -1.07 -9.03 -0.47
C ASN A 17 -1.67 -7.65 -0.13
N GLU A 18 -2.98 -7.46 -0.24
CA GLU A 18 -3.62 -6.20 0.13
C GLU A 18 -3.43 -5.88 1.62
N GLY A 19 -3.57 -6.89 2.49
CA GLY A 19 -3.29 -6.77 3.93
C GLY A 19 -1.83 -6.49 4.23
N LEU A 20 -0.90 -7.02 3.43
CA LEU A 20 0.53 -6.73 3.54
C LEU A 20 0.80 -5.25 3.23
N ALA A 21 0.25 -4.72 2.13
CA ALA A 21 0.43 -3.32 1.74
C ALA A 21 -0.07 -2.35 2.81
N ARG A 22 -1.28 -2.59 3.36
CA ARG A 22 -1.82 -1.80 4.48
C ARG A 22 -0.93 -1.86 5.73
N SER A 23 -0.35 -3.02 6.02
CA SER A 23 0.49 -3.19 7.21
C SER A 23 1.83 -2.48 7.06
N ILE A 24 2.46 -2.57 5.89
CA ILE A 24 3.74 -1.91 5.62
C ILE A 24 3.58 -0.38 5.65
N VAL A 25 2.57 0.17 4.97
CA VAL A 25 2.38 1.63 4.98
C VAL A 25 2.06 2.13 6.37
N ALA A 26 1.28 1.39 7.17
CA ALA A 26 0.95 1.78 8.53
C ALA A 26 2.20 1.76 9.43
N ALA A 27 3.02 0.70 9.33
CA ALA A 27 4.26 0.60 10.09
C ALA A 27 5.25 1.71 9.70
N PHE A 28 5.32 2.06 8.42
CA PHE A 28 6.18 3.14 7.95
C PHE A 28 5.70 4.51 8.42
N ALA A 29 4.40 4.78 8.29
CA ALA A 29 3.78 6.06 8.70
C ALA A 29 3.80 6.27 10.22
N ALA A 30 3.79 5.21 11.02
CA ALA A 30 3.82 5.29 12.48
C ALA A 30 5.04 6.05 13.04
N GLN A 31 6.14 6.15 12.28
CA GLN A 31 7.34 6.92 12.66
C GLN A 31 7.08 8.44 12.73
N LEU A 32 5.96 8.92 12.19
CA LEU A 32 5.57 10.33 12.21
C LEU A 32 4.57 10.65 13.34
N ASP A 33 4.33 9.71 14.25
CA ASP A 33 3.35 9.81 15.34
C ASP A 33 1.93 10.24 14.88
N PRO A 34 1.35 9.61 13.84
CA PRO A 34 0.01 9.94 13.37
C PRO A 34 -1.08 9.53 14.37
N THR A 35 -2.23 10.19 14.30
CA THR A 35 -3.44 9.72 14.99
C THR A 35 -3.95 8.42 14.37
N LEU A 36 -4.82 7.70 15.11
CA LEU A 36 -5.45 6.48 14.59
C LEU A 36 -6.32 6.74 13.36
N ASP A 37 -6.96 7.91 13.29
CA ASP A 37 -7.79 8.31 12.17
C ASP A 37 -6.95 8.57 10.91
N GLU A 38 -5.86 9.33 11.04
CA GLU A 38 -4.92 9.57 9.92
C GLU A 38 -4.29 8.27 9.42
N LEU A 39 -3.93 7.36 10.33
CA LEU A 39 -3.43 6.03 9.96
C LEU A 39 -4.51 5.19 9.25
N GLY A 40 -5.76 5.33 9.66
CA GLY A 40 -6.92 4.72 9.01
C GLY A 40 -7.11 5.22 7.58
N ASP A 41 -7.01 6.53 7.37
CA ASP A 41 -7.12 7.15 6.05
C ASP A 41 -6.01 6.68 5.11
N ILE A 42 -4.75 6.66 5.58
CA ILE A 42 -3.60 6.16 4.80
C ILE A 42 -3.81 4.70 4.38
N LYS A 43 -4.25 3.84 5.32
CA LYS A 43 -4.51 2.43 5.02
C LYS A 43 -5.63 2.26 4.01
N THR A 44 -6.68 3.07 4.11
CA THR A 44 -7.82 3.03 3.18
C THR A 44 -7.39 3.42 1.79
N ALA A 45 -6.69 4.55 1.64
CA ALA A 45 -6.17 5.02 0.35
C ALA A 45 -5.23 3.98 -0.31
N VAL A 46 -4.34 3.36 0.47
CA VAL A 46 -3.48 2.28 -0.05
C VAL A 46 -4.28 1.03 -0.41
N SER A 47 -5.31 0.67 0.37
CA SER A 47 -6.19 -0.46 0.04
C SER A 47 -6.90 -0.26 -1.29
N GLU A 48 -7.46 0.93 -1.52
CA GLU A 48 -8.15 1.28 -2.75
C GLU A 48 -7.19 1.26 -3.95
N ALA A 49 -6.00 1.86 -3.81
CA ALA A 49 -5.00 1.86 -4.86
C ALA A 49 -4.54 0.44 -5.22
N VAL A 50 -4.24 -0.40 -4.22
CA VAL A 50 -3.80 -1.78 -4.43
C VAL A 50 -4.92 -2.63 -5.02
N THR A 51 -6.16 -2.49 -4.52
CA THR A 51 -7.33 -3.20 -5.06
C THR A 51 -7.59 -2.80 -6.50
N ASN A 52 -7.48 -1.52 -6.85
CA ASN A 52 -7.62 -1.07 -8.23
C ASN A 52 -6.56 -1.71 -9.14
N CYS A 53 -5.31 -1.79 -8.71
CA CYS A 53 -4.28 -2.50 -9.48
C CYS A 53 -4.60 -3.99 -9.64
N ILE A 54 -5.02 -4.67 -8.57
CA ILE A 54 -5.36 -6.10 -8.60
C ILE A 54 -6.56 -6.38 -9.51
N VAL A 55 -7.63 -5.60 -9.40
CA VAL A 55 -8.90 -5.86 -10.09
C VAL A 55 -8.89 -5.34 -11.52
N HIS A 56 -8.27 -4.19 -11.76
CA HIS A 56 -8.41 -3.48 -13.04
C HIS A 56 -7.14 -3.42 -13.87
N ALA A 57 -5.95 -3.41 -13.27
CA ALA A 57 -4.70 -3.34 -14.05
C ALA A 57 -4.23 -4.72 -14.54
N TYR A 58 -4.55 -5.79 -13.81
CA TYR A 58 -4.13 -7.16 -14.14
C TYR A 58 -5.32 -8.15 -14.15
N PRO A 59 -6.29 -8.00 -15.07
CA PRO A 59 -7.51 -8.82 -15.08
C PRO A 59 -7.25 -10.29 -15.45
N ASP A 60 -6.26 -10.55 -16.32
CA ASP A 60 -6.03 -11.87 -16.91
C ASP A 60 -4.69 -12.50 -16.47
N GLU A 61 -3.92 -11.81 -15.63
CA GLU A 61 -2.60 -12.25 -15.21
C GLU A 61 -2.22 -11.76 -13.81
N ILE A 62 -1.13 -12.29 -13.26
CA ILE A 62 -0.54 -11.79 -12.02
C ILE A 62 0.58 -10.83 -12.40
N GLY A 63 0.29 -9.53 -12.30
CA GLY A 63 1.27 -8.47 -12.47
C GLY A 63 2.04 -8.15 -11.21
N ILE A 64 2.79 -7.03 -11.28
CA ILE A 64 3.63 -6.53 -10.20
C ILE A 64 3.15 -5.14 -9.78
N ILE A 65 2.84 -4.98 -8.50
CA ILE A 65 2.51 -3.69 -7.87
C ILE A 65 3.78 -3.13 -7.23
N THR A 66 4.02 -1.83 -7.34
CA THR A 66 5.18 -1.10 -6.79
C THR A 66 4.78 0.26 -6.25
#